data_AF-A0A350DFD2-F1
#
_entry.id   AF-A0A350DFD2-F1
#
_cell.length_a   1.000
_cell.length_b   1.000
_cell.length_c   1.000
_cell.angle_alpha   90.00
_cell.angle_beta   90.00
_cell.angle_gamma   90.00
#
_symmetry.space_group_name_H-M   'P 1'
#
loop_
_entity.id
_entity.type
_entity.pdbx_description
1 polymer ?
#
loop_
_entity_poly.entity_id
_entity_poly.type
_entity_poly.pdbx_seq_one_letter_code
_entity_poly.pdbx_strand_id
1 'polypeptide(L)' 'MHVIRGLHNLTASHRGCVATIGNFDGVHRGHQAILQQCREHAARLNVPLTVVVFEPQPREFF' A
#
# COMPACT_ATOMS: atom_id res chain seq x y z
N MET A 1 -3.96 -8.84 7.87
CA MET A 1 -3.54 -8.28 6.56
C MET A 1 -4.57 -8.72 5.52
N HIS A 2 -5.14 -7.80 4.75
CA HIS A 2 -6.10 -8.09 3.69
C HIS A 2 -5.48 -7.77 2.32
N VAL A 3 -5.79 -8.57 1.30
CA VAL A 3 -5.33 -8.35 -0.07
C VAL A 3 -6.54 -8.03 -0.95
N ILE A 4 -6.48 -6.89 -1.64
CA ILE A 4 -7.55 -6.42 -2.53
C ILE A 4 -6.98 -6.45 -3.95
N ARG A 5 -7.55 -7.30 -4.81
CA ARG A 5 -7.11 -7.45 -6.20
C ARG A 5 -7.97 -6.60 -7.12
N GLY A 6 -7.44 -5.47 -7.58
CA GLY A 6 -8.16 -4.56 -8.47
C GLY A 6 -9.19 -3.69 -7.76
N LEU A 7 -9.47 -2.53 -8.38
CA LEU A 7 -10.30 -1.48 -7.78
C LEU A 7 -11.76 -1.89 -7.56
N HIS A 8 -12.29 -2.83 -8.35
CA HIS A 8 -13.67 -3.30 -8.26
C HIS A 8 -13.97 -4.09 -6.97
N ASN A 9 -12.93 -4.55 -6.26
CA ASN A 9 -13.06 -5.24 -4.97
C ASN A 9 -12.99 -4.29 -3.76
N LEU A 10 -12.88 -2.98 -4.01
CA LEU A 10 -13.00 -1.98 -2.94
C LEU A 10 -14.46 -1.89 -2.48
N THR A 11 -14.63 -1.65 -1.19
CA THR A 11 -15.93 -1.61 -0.52
C THR A 11 -15.95 -0.40 0.41
N ALA A 12 -17.11 -0.06 0.97
CA ALA A 12 -17.23 1.04 1.92
C ALA A 12 -16.32 0.86 3.16
N SER A 13 -16.02 -0.38 3.58
CA SER A 13 -15.12 -0.65 4.71
C SER A 13 -13.65 -0.33 4.44
N HIS A 14 -13.28 -0.10 3.17
CA HIS A 14 -11.93 0.29 2.78
C HIS A 14 -11.74 1.82 2.69
N ARG A 15 -12.78 2.62 2.96
CA ARG A 15 -12.70 4.08 2.93
C ARG A 15 -11.92 4.61 4.14
N GLY A 16 -11.02 5.55 3.87
CA GLY A 16 -10.14 6.14 4.88
C GLY A 16 -8.93 5.26 5.13
N CYS A 17 -7.76 5.69 4.67
CA CYS A 17 -6.50 5.02 4.95
C CYS A 17 -5.34 6.00 4.77
N VAL A 18 -4.18 5.65 5.32
CA VAL A 18 -2.90 6.16 4.85
C VAL A 18 -2.40 5.18 3.80
N ALA A 19 -2.12 5.65 2.59
CA ALA A 19 -1.68 4.82 1.50
C ALA A 19 -0.26 5.16 1.05
N THR A 20 0.46 4.14 0.59
CA THR A 20 1.69 4.30 -0.20
C THR A 20 1.60 3.46 -1.46
N ILE A 21 2.20 3.92 -2.56
CA ILE A 21 2.10 3.32 -3.89
C ILE A 21 3.51 3.13 -4.43
N GLY A 22 3.82 1.93 -4.91
CA GLY A 22 5.14 1.64 -5.45
C GLY A 22 5.30 0.18 -5.84
N ASN A 23 6.46 -0.15 -6.43
CA ASN A 23 6.75 -1.52 -6.84
C ASN A 23 6.95 -2.45 -5.64
N PHE A 24 7.53 -1.93 -4.56
CA PHE A 24 7.86 -2.67 -3.33
C PHE A 24 8.64 -3.99 -3.51
N ASP A 25 9.22 -4.21 -4.69
CA ASP A 25 10.06 -5.37 -4.99
C ASP A 25 11.29 -5.41 -4.06
N GLY A 26 11.52 -6.58 -3.45
CA GLY A 26 12.56 -6.83 -2.45
C GLY A 26 12.44 -6.11 -1.10
N VAL A 27 11.48 -5.18 -0.91
CA VAL A 27 11.21 -4.45 0.36
C VAL A 27 12.49 -4.05 1.12
N HIS A 28 13.44 -3.42 0.42
CA HIS A 28 14.71 -2.98 0.99
C HIS A 28 14.53 -1.85 2.03
N ARG A 29 15.63 -1.41 2.66
CA ARG A 29 15.62 -0.42 3.76
C ARG A 29 14.88 0.89 3.45
N GLY A 30 14.87 1.32 2.18
CA GLY A 30 14.14 2.50 1.74
C GLY A 30 12.62 2.29 1.80
N HIS A 31 12.13 1.16 1.25
CA HIS A 31 10.73 0.77 1.39
C HIS A 31 10.32 0.60 2.86
N GLN A 32 11.17 -0.01 3.68
CA GLN A 32 10.90 -0.17 5.12
C GLN A 32 10.74 1.18 5.82
N ALA A 33 11.57 2.18 5.49
CA ALA A 33 11.45 3.52 6.05
C ALA A 33 10.12 4.20 5.65
N ILE A 34 9.71 4.07 4.38
CA ILE A 34 8.42 4.57 3.89
C ILE A 34 7.26 3.90 4.64
N LEU A 35 7.27 2.56 4.73
CA LEU A 35 6.23 1.79 5.41
C LEU A 35 6.12 2.17 6.89
N GLN A 36 7.26 2.38 7.55
CA GLN A 36 7.30 2.83 8.94
C GLN A 36 6.65 4.21 9.12
N GLN A 37 6.99 5.19 8.28
CA GLN A 37 6.39 6.53 8.34
C GLN A 37 4.88 6.51 8.08
N CYS A 38 4.44 5.70 7.10
CA CYS A 38 3.02 5.53 6.81
C CYS A 38 2.30 4.84 7.97
N ARG A 39 2.91 3.84 8.61
CA ARG A 39 2.37 3.15 9.78
C ARG A 39 2.18 4.10 10.96
N GLU A 40 3.14 4.98 11.22
CA GLU A 40 3.04 6.00 12.27
C GLU A 40 1.90 6.99 11.99
N HIS A 41 1.74 7.44 10.74
CA HIS A 41 0.62 8.31 10.35
C HIS A 41 -0.72 7.60 10.49
N ALA A 42 -0.82 6.35 10.03
CA ALA A 42 -2.02 5.53 10.11
C ALA A 42 -2.48 5.35 11.57
N ALA A 43 -1.52 5.08 12.46
CA ALA A 43 -1.77 4.98 13.90
C ALA A 43 -2.29 6.29 14.51
N ARG A 44 -1.68 7.44 14.17
CA ARG A 44 -2.13 8.75 14.68
C ARG A 44 -3.54 9.13 14.21
N LEU A 45 -3.88 8.75 12.99
CA LEU A 45 -5.20 9.04 12.39
C LEU A 45 -6.25 7.96 12.70
N ASN A 46 -5.87 6.87 13.38
CA ASN A 46 -6.72 5.72 13.65
C ASN A 46 -7.39 5.15 12.38
N VAL A 47 -6.62 5.04 11.30
CA VAL A 47 -7.06 4.47 10.02
C VAL A 47 -6.10 3.36 9.57
N PRO A 48 -6.51 2.44 8.68
CA PRO A 48 -5.63 1.42 8.13
C PRO A 48 -4.45 2.00 7.32
N LEU A 49 -3.33 1.26 7.33
CA LEU A 49 -2.25 1.43 6.35
C LEU A 49 -2.54 0.56 5.12
N THR A 50 -2.53 1.15 3.93
CA THR A 50 -2.70 0.46 2.65
C THR A 50 -1.45 0.58 1.79
N VAL A 51 -1.03 -0.53 1.19
CA VAL A 51 0.05 -0.56 0.20
C VAL A 51 -0.55 -0.90 -1.15
N VAL A 52 -0.31 -0.06 -2.15
CA VAL A 52 -0.75 -0.27 -3.53
C VAL A 52 0.46 -0.68 -4.36
N VAL A 53 0.36 -1.85 -4.97
CA VAL A 53 1.37 -2.41 -5.88
C VAL A 53 0.75 -2.67 -7.25
N PHE A 54 1.58 -2.78 -8.27
CA PHE A 54 1.18 -3.13 -9.63
C PHE A 54 1.58 -4.57 -9.93
N GLU A 55 0.67 -5.31 -10.56
CA GLU A 55 0.92 -6.69 -11.02
C GLU A 55 0.19 -6.90 -12.36
N PRO A 56 0.90 -7.27 -13.44
CA PRO A 56 2.37 -7.37 -13.54
C PRO A 56 3.05 -6.00 -13.36
N GLN A 57 4.34 -6.01 -13.03
CA GLN A 57 5.08 -4.76 -12.82
C GLN A 57 5.18 -3.99 -14.14
N PRO A 58 5.18 -2.63 -14.13
CA PRO A 58 5.28 -1.85 -15.36
C PRO A 58 6.50 -2.21 -16.23
N ARG A 59 7.62 -2.58 -15.60
CA ARG A 59 8.85 -3.02 -16.28
C ARG A 59 8.73 -4.36 -17.03
N GLU A 60 7.65 -5.10 -16.83
CA GLU A 60 7.38 -6.33 -17.56
C GLU A 60 6.69 -6.05 -18.91
N PHE A 61 6.16 -4.83 -19.11
CA PHE A 61 5.48 -4.42 -20.35
C PHE A 61 6.22 -3.35 -21.15
N PHE A 62 7.11 -2.58 -20.51
CA PHE A 62 7.90 -1.49 -21.12
C PHE A 62 9.39 -1.68 -20.81
#